data_AF-A0A0F6ASQ8-F1
#
_entry.id   AF-A0A0F6ASQ8-F1
#
_cell.length_a   1.000
_cell.length_b   1.000
_cell.length_c   1.000
_cell.angle_alpha   90.00
_cell.angle_beta   90.00
_cell.angle_gamma   90.00
#
_symmetry.space_group_name_H-M   'P 1'
#
loop_
_entity.id
_entity.type
_entity.pdbx_description
1 polymer ?
#
loop_
_entity_poly.entity_id
_entity_poly.type
_entity_poly.pdbx_seq_one_letter_code
_entity_poly.pdbx_strand_id
1 'polypeptide(L)'
;MRFPRPTIASGPLCILTAIYLLAFTNASFWQKLGAYFHDHPQKLIVAGAAILLLHIALLLVFSAKYVIKPVLIFMILVAAGGSYFTATFGTIITRSVVEATFTTTQAESNQLLTTGFILHMVLYGLIPSLLIVWVRVKHRPLLRKIAVNTVAITACLVGAVVLIGSDFGSFSSMYREHRSDIMERLEPITPLKSTIQYAASNLKDNRVVMQPLGLDAKQTLAPLPSGKKLLAVIVVGETARAKNFSLYGYKQETNPELKNRISSPSPIQSVAAQARLFQCPACSPLSHARNIPAPNFAVRKT
;
A
#
# COMPACT_ATOMS: atom_id res chain seq x y z
N MET A 1 39.56 -2.85 -22.03
CA MET A 1 38.80 -3.99 -22.60
C MET A 1 37.38 -3.52 -22.93
N ARG A 2 36.94 -3.54 -24.20
CA ARG A 2 35.55 -3.19 -24.57
C ARG A 2 34.69 -4.43 -24.32
N PHE A 3 34.02 -4.51 -23.18
CA PHE A 3 33.06 -5.58 -22.92
C PHE A 3 31.98 -5.57 -24.03
N PRO A 4 31.72 -6.70 -24.71
CA PRO A 4 30.73 -6.76 -25.77
C PRO A 4 29.35 -6.48 -25.19
N ARG A 5 28.67 -5.45 -25.68
CA ARG A 5 27.32 -5.10 -25.21
C ARG A 5 26.29 -6.03 -25.86
N PRO A 6 25.55 -6.85 -25.11
CA PRO A 6 24.54 -7.74 -25.69
C PRO A 6 23.46 -6.92 -26.39
N THR A 7 23.05 -7.36 -27.57
CA THR A 7 21.99 -6.71 -28.36
C THR A 7 20.71 -7.53 -28.26
N ILE A 8 19.71 -6.99 -27.56
CA ILE A 8 18.44 -7.70 -27.29
C ILE A 8 17.29 -6.90 -27.91
N ALA A 9 16.29 -7.58 -28.45
CA ALA A 9 15.06 -6.93 -28.91
C ALA A 9 14.22 -6.45 -27.72
N SER A 10 13.35 -5.46 -27.93
CA SER A 10 12.55 -4.88 -26.84
C SER A 10 11.60 -5.88 -26.15
N GLY A 11 11.05 -6.85 -26.88
CA GLY A 11 10.13 -7.87 -26.33
C GLY A 11 10.81 -8.80 -25.31
N PRO A 12 11.88 -9.51 -25.68
CA PRO A 12 12.62 -10.37 -24.75
C PRO A 12 13.14 -9.63 -23.52
N LEU A 13 13.53 -8.35 -23.65
CA LEU A 13 13.92 -7.54 -22.49
C LEU A 13 12.76 -7.32 -21.51
N CYS A 14 11.55 -7.03 -22.00
CA CYS A 14 10.34 -6.94 -21.18
C CYS A 14 10.03 -8.28 -20.49
N ILE A 15 10.18 -9.41 -21.19
CA ILE A 15 9.95 -10.75 -20.63
C ILE A 15 10.93 -11.05 -19.51
N LEU A 16 12.23 -10.85 -19.73
CA LEU A 16 13.26 -11.04 -18.72
C LEU A 16 13.01 -10.15 -17.50
N THR A 17 12.61 -8.90 -17.72
CA THR A 17 12.29 -7.97 -16.63
C THR A 17 11.04 -8.41 -15.85
N ALA A 18 9.99 -8.88 -16.53
CA ALA A 18 8.79 -9.39 -15.88
C ALA A 18 9.09 -10.64 -15.03
N ILE A 19 9.90 -11.57 -15.54
CA ILE A 19 10.36 -12.74 -14.79
C ILE A 19 11.17 -12.29 -13.57
N TYR A 20 12.08 -11.34 -13.75
CA TYR A 20 12.88 -10.81 -12.65
C TYR A 20 12.03 -10.20 -11.53
N LEU A 21 11.10 -9.30 -11.89
CA LEU A 21 10.18 -8.69 -10.93
C LEU A 21 9.37 -9.76 -10.19
N LEU A 22 8.75 -10.68 -10.92
CA LEU A 22 7.90 -11.66 -10.29
C LEU A 22 8.70 -12.67 -9.43
N ALA A 23 9.90 -13.08 -9.85
CA ALA A 23 10.68 -14.07 -9.12
C ALA A 23 11.39 -13.48 -7.88
N PHE A 24 11.99 -12.30 -8.00
CA PHE A 24 12.90 -11.78 -6.98
C PHE A 24 12.30 -10.69 -6.10
N THR A 25 11.39 -9.85 -6.61
CA THR A 25 10.83 -8.75 -5.80
C THR A 25 9.50 -9.10 -5.15
N ASN A 26 8.88 -10.23 -5.50
CA ASN A 26 7.55 -10.63 -5.04
C ASN A 26 7.56 -11.80 -4.04
N ALA A 27 8.62 -11.96 -3.25
CA ALA A 27 8.75 -13.08 -2.30
C ALA A 27 7.57 -13.17 -1.30
N SER A 28 7.16 -12.06 -0.71
CA SER A 28 6.02 -12.03 0.24
C SER A 28 4.69 -12.38 -0.41
N PHE A 29 4.51 -12.03 -1.70
CA PHE A 29 3.35 -12.44 -2.48
C PHE A 29 3.33 -13.96 -2.65
N TRP A 30 4.46 -14.58 -3.03
CA TRP A 30 4.57 -16.03 -3.20
C TRP A 30 4.36 -16.81 -1.91
N GLN A 31 4.88 -16.32 -0.78
CA GLN A 31 4.65 -16.95 0.53
C GLN A 31 3.16 -17.04 0.86
N LYS A 32 2.40 -15.98 0.55
CA LYS A 32 0.99 -15.86 0.92
C LYS A 32 0.08 -16.58 -0.06
N LEU A 33 0.39 -16.48 -1.35
CA LEU A 33 -0.28 -17.28 -2.37
C LEU A 33 -0.02 -18.78 -2.12
N GLY A 34 1.23 -19.15 -1.83
CA GLY A 34 1.67 -20.50 -1.49
C GLY A 34 0.95 -21.07 -0.27
N ALA A 35 0.81 -20.28 0.79
CA ALA A 35 0.05 -20.67 1.97
C ALA A 35 -1.45 -20.90 1.67
N TYR A 36 -2.04 -20.11 0.77
CA TYR A 36 -3.46 -20.25 0.41
C TYR A 36 -3.74 -21.48 -0.46
N PHE A 37 -2.88 -21.77 -1.44
CA PHE A 37 -3.02 -22.95 -2.33
C PHE A 37 -2.08 -24.09 -1.95
N HIS A 38 -1.75 -24.24 -0.67
CA HIS A 38 -0.82 -25.27 -0.19
C HIS A 38 -1.21 -26.68 -0.68
N ASP A 39 -2.50 -26.99 -0.65
CA ASP A 39 -3.03 -28.31 -1.03
C ASP A 39 -3.20 -28.48 -2.55
N HIS A 40 -2.96 -27.42 -3.34
CA HIS A 40 -3.22 -27.35 -4.78
C HIS A 40 -2.08 -26.66 -5.54
N PRO A 41 -0.89 -27.27 -5.63
CA PRO A 41 0.29 -26.66 -6.28
C PRO A 41 0.07 -26.31 -7.75
N GLN A 42 -0.80 -27.04 -8.46
CA GLN A 42 -1.19 -26.71 -9.83
C GLN A 42 -1.83 -25.32 -9.94
N LYS A 43 -2.62 -24.90 -8.94
CA LYS A 43 -3.26 -23.57 -8.93
C LYS A 43 -2.24 -22.46 -8.71
N LEU A 44 -1.16 -22.73 -7.95
CA LEU A 44 -0.03 -21.81 -7.79
C LEU A 44 0.67 -21.55 -9.12
N ILE A 45 0.94 -22.61 -9.89
CA ILE A 45 1.61 -22.50 -11.19
C ILE A 45 0.72 -21.71 -12.17
N VAL A 46 -0.57 -22.02 -12.22
CA VAL A 46 -1.54 -21.32 -13.07
C VAL A 46 -1.65 -19.83 -12.69
N ALA A 47 -1.78 -19.52 -11.40
CA ALA A 47 -1.81 -18.13 -10.92
C ALA A 47 -0.51 -17.38 -11.24
N GLY A 48 0.63 -18.03 -10.99
CA GLY A 48 1.95 -17.50 -11.29
C GLY A 48 2.14 -17.17 -12.77
N ALA A 49 1.76 -18.11 -13.65
CA ALA A 49 1.81 -17.92 -15.09
C ALA A 49 0.88 -16.80 -15.56
N ALA A 50 -0.35 -16.73 -15.03
CA ALA A 50 -1.29 -15.66 -15.36
C ALA A 50 -0.74 -14.28 -14.96
N ILE A 51 -0.18 -14.16 -13.75
CA ILE A 51 0.42 -12.91 -13.27
C ILE A 51 1.67 -12.54 -14.06
N LEU A 52 2.48 -13.51 -14.46
CA LEU A 52 3.63 -13.27 -15.33
C LEU A 52 3.20 -12.69 -16.69
N LEU A 53 2.18 -13.27 -17.32
CA LEU A 53 1.63 -12.77 -18.57
C LEU A 53 1.09 -11.34 -18.43
N LEU A 54 0.43 -11.02 -17.32
CA LEU A 54 -0.03 -9.67 -17.02
C LEU A 54 1.13 -8.68 -16.85
N HIS A 55 2.22 -9.06 -16.18
CA HIS A 55 3.42 -8.24 -16.08
C HIS A 55 4.08 -8.02 -17.44
N ILE A 56 4.20 -9.07 -18.26
CA ILE A 56 4.73 -8.96 -19.63
C ILE A 56 3.88 -7.98 -20.44
N ALA A 57 2.55 -8.13 -20.41
CA ALA A 57 1.63 -7.24 -21.09
C ALA A 57 1.82 -5.78 -20.65
N LEU A 58 1.90 -5.53 -19.34
CA LEU A 58 2.12 -4.21 -18.77
C LEU A 58 3.43 -3.57 -19.27
N LEU A 59 4.54 -4.31 -19.22
CA LEU A 59 5.84 -3.80 -19.64
C LEU A 59 5.90 -3.58 -21.17
N LEU A 60 5.19 -4.38 -21.95
CA LEU A 60 5.10 -4.23 -23.40
C LEU A 60 4.34 -2.96 -23.82
N VAL A 61 3.35 -2.51 -23.05
CA VAL A 61 2.63 -1.24 -23.30
C VAL A 61 3.60 -0.06 -23.33
N PHE A 62 4.57 -0.04 -22.42
CA PHE A 62 5.58 1.03 -22.31
C PHE A 62 6.83 0.80 -23.18
N SER A 63 6.78 -0.17 -24.10
CA SER A 63 7.89 -0.53 -24.97
C SER A 63 8.06 0.46 -26.13
N ALA A 64 8.19 1.76 -25.87
CA ALA A 64 8.57 2.77 -26.88
C ALA A 64 10.10 2.95 -26.93
N LYS A 65 10.65 3.46 -28.05
CA LYS A 65 12.10 3.46 -28.34
C LYS A 65 12.94 4.11 -27.22
N TYR A 66 12.52 5.29 -26.77
CA TYR A 66 13.24 6.06 -25.74
C TYR A 66 12.66 5.87 -24.32
N VAL A 67 11.45 5.33 -24.21
CA VAL A 67 10.71 5.20 -22.94
C VAL A 67 10.95 3.86 -22.25
N ILE A 68 11.28 2.80 -23.00
CA ILE A 68 11.39 1.45 -22.42
C ILE A 68 12.42 1.39 -21.29
N LYS A 69 13.64 1.90 -21.49
CA LYS A 69 14.70 1.83 -20.49
C LYS A 69 14.33 2.54 -19.19
N PRO A 70 13.93 3.83 -19.19
CA PRO A 70 13.58 4.51 -17.95
C PRO A 70 12.37 3.87 -17.27
N VAL A 71 11.37 3.37 -18.00
CA VAL A 71 10.21 2.69 -17.38
C VAL A 71 10.60 1.38 -16.73
N LEU A 72 11.41 0.54 -17.38
CA LEU A 72 11.85 -0.73 -16.78
C LEU A 72 12.69 -0.50 -15.52
N ILE A 73 13.60 0.47 -15.56
CA ILE A 73 14.42 0.87 -14.40
C ILE A 73 13.50 1.38 -13.28
N PHE A 74 12.56 2.28 -13.59
CA PHE A 74 11.62 2.81 -12.62
C PHE A 74 10.80 1.69 -11.96
N MET A 75 10.23 0.76 -12.74
CA MET A 75 9.49 -0.39 -12.22
C MET A 75 10.34 -1.26 -11.29
N ILE A 76 11.60 -1.50 -11.62
CA ILE A 76 12.53 -2.27 -10.77
C ILE A 76 12.83 -1.54 -9.47
N LEU A 77 13.10 -0.24 -9.51
CA LEU A 77 13.39 0.54 -8.31
C LEU A 77 12.18 0.61 -7.38
N VAL A 78 10.99 0.84 -7.94
CA VAL A 78 9.73 0.83 -7.16
C VAL A 78 9.50 -0.57 -6.56
N ALA A 79 9.68 -1.63 -7.34
CA ALA A 79 9.47 -2.99 -6.85
C ALA A 79 10.49 -3.39 -5.77
N ALA A 80 11.76 -3.01 -5.91
CA ALA A 80 12.80 -3.29 -4.91
C ALA A 80 12.52 -2.53 -3.60
N GLY A 81 12.13 -1.26 -3.70
CA GLY A 81 11.72 -0.48 -2.53
C GLY A 81 10.52 -1.12 -1.83
N GLY A 82 9.44 -1.39 -2.58
CA GLY A 82 8.23 -1.99 -2.02
C GLY A 82 8.46 -3.37 -1.42
N SER A 83 9.23 -4.21 -2.12
CA SER A 83 9.60 -5.55 -1.67
C SER A 83 10.28 -5.53 -0.30
N TYR A 84 11.23 -4.61 -0.08
CA TYR A 84 11.89 -4.49 1.22
C TYR A 84 10.91 -4.16 2.34
N PHE A 85 10.03 -3.17 2.13
CA PHE A 85 9.07 -2.75 3.15
C PHE A 85 8.05 -3.84 3.46
N THR A 86 7.58 -4.55 2.43
CA THR A 86 6.63 -5.65 2.60
C THR A 86 7.29 -6.89 3.24
N ALA A 87 8.53 -7.22 2.88
CA ALA A 87 9.24 -8.37 3.43
C ALA A 87 9.70 -8.14 4.88
N THR A 88 10.20 -6.94 5.19
CA THR A 88 10.79 -6.64 6.51
C THR A 88 9.75 -6.21 7.53
N PHE A 89 8.81 -5.35 7.14
CA PHE A 89 7.81 -4.78 8.06
C PHE A 89 6.41 -5.37 7.88
N GLY A 90 6.20 -6.26 6.90
CA GLY A 90 4.87 -6.79 6.59
C GLY A 90 3.90 -5.72 6.08
N THR A 91 4.40 -4.52 5.76
CA THR A 91 3.58 -3.35 5.42
C THR A 91 3.19 -3.38 3.95
N ILE A 92 1.91 -3.15 3.69
CA ILE A 92 1.37 -3.02 2.34
C ILE A 92 1.36 -1.54 1.98
N ILE A 93 1.88 -1.18 0.80
CA ILE A 93 1.99 0.22 0.37
C ILE A 93 0.62 0.70 -0.13
N THR A 94 -0.24 1.05 0.81
CA THR A 94 -1.55 1.64 0.56
C THR A 94 -1.43 3.15 0.33
N ARG A 95 -2.53 3.79 -0.08
CA ARG A 95 -2.60 5.25 -0.23
C ARG A 95 -2.12 5.99 1.03
N SER A 96 -2.48 5.52 2.22
CA SER A 96 -2.12 6.20 3.48
C SER A 96 -0.63 6.09 3.80
N VAL A 97 0.01 4.98 3.44
CA VAL A 97 1.48 4.84 3.56
C VAL A 97 2.19 5.79 2.60
N VAL A 98 1.68 5.91 1.36
CA VAL A 98 2.21 6.87 0.39
C VAL A 98 2.03 8.30 0.88
N GLU A 99 0.84 8.65 1.37
CA GLU A 99 0.54 9.97 1.93
C GLU A 99 1.47 10.31 3.09
N ALA A 100 1.62 9.40 4.06
CA ALA A 100 2.56 9.56 5.17
C ALA A 100 3.98 9.79 4.65
N THR A 101 4.44 8.99 3.70
CA THR A 101 5.79 9.12 3.12
C THR A 101 6.02 10.51 2.50
N PHE A 102 5.00 11.10 1.85
CA PHE A 102 5.11 12.42 1.24
C PHE A 102 5.01 13.58 2.24
N THR A 103 4.37 13.38 3.40
CA THR A 103 4.22 14.41 4.44
C THR A 103 5.20 14.27 5.61
N THR A 104 5.90 13.14 5.68
CA THR A 104 6.87 12.81 6.73
C THR A 104 8.07 13.76 6.75
N THR A 105 8.57 14.05 7.95
CA THR A 105 9.75 14.90 8.18
C THR A 105 11.05 14.14 7.90
N GLN A 106 12.15 14.86 7.63
CA GLN A 106 13.46 14.24 7.37
C GLN A 106 13.98 13.42 8.57
N ALA A 107 13.65 13.83 9.80
CA ALA A 107 14.08 13.12 11.00
C ALA A 107 13.44 11.74 11.13
N GLU A 108 12.15 11.63 10.80
CA GLU A 108 11.40 10.37 10.81
C GLU A 108 11.85 9.44 9.66
N SER A 109 12.07 9.97 8.45
CA SER A 109 12.44 9.15 7.29
C SER A 109 13.85 8.54 7.42
N ASN A 110 14.78 9.25 8.07
CA ASN A 110 16.14 8.74 8.30
C ASN A 110 16.17 7.47 9.17
N GLN A 111 15.20 7.29 10.07
CA GLN A 111 15.11 6.09 10.89
C GLN A 111 14.68 4.85 10.09
N LEU A 112 14.02 5.04 8.95
CA LEU A 112 13.63 3.97 8.03
C LEU A 112 14.77 3.57 7.08
N LEU A 113 15.73 4.48 6.83
CA LEU A 113 16.91 4.25 6.00
C LEU A 113 17.96 3.44 6.77
N THR A 114 17.72 2.15 6.86
CA THR A 114 18.66 1.18 7.45
C THR A 114 19.73 0.73 6.43
N THR A 115 20.87 0.24 6.92
CA THR A 115 21.90 -0.37 6.07
C THR A 115 21.34 -1.55 5.25
N GLY A 116 20.40 -2.31 5.84
CA GLY A 116 19.69 -3.40 5.15
C GLY A 116 18.88 -2.92 3.95
N PHE A 117 18.18 -1.79 4.08
CA PHE A 117 17.44 -1.17 2.98
C PHE A 117 18.36 -0.76 1.84
N ILE A 118 19.48 -0.10 2.15
CA ILE A 118 20.46 0.34 1.15
C ILE A 118 21.03 -0.86 0.40
N LEU A 119 21.45 -1.91 1.11
CA LEU A 119 21.98 -3.12 0.50
C LEU A 119 20.94 -3.80 -0.40
N HIS A 120 19.69 -3.91 0.08
CA HIS A 120 18.59 -4.46 -0.72
C HIS A 120 18.35 -3.65 -1.99
N MET A 121 18.33 -2.33 -1.89
CA MET A 121 18.13 -1.44 -3.03
C MET A 121 19.28 -1.54 -4.04
N VAL A 122 20.53 -1.69 -3.57
CA VAL A 122 21.68 -1.88 -4.45
C VAL A 122 21.58 -3.22 -5.18
N LEU A 123 21.33 -4.31 -4.46
CA LEU A 123 21.32 -5.67 -5.01
C LEU A 123 20.12 -5.91 -5.94
N TYR A 124 18.90 -5.56 -5.50
CA TYR A 124 17.67 -5.86 -6.22
C TYR A 124 17.15 -4.70 -7.08
N GLY A 125 17.68 -3.49 -6.91
CA GLY A 125 17.31 -2.30 -7.66
C GLY A 125 18.41 -1.83 -8.60
N LEU A 126 19.56 -1.44 -8.06
CA LEU A 126 20.62 -0.75 -8.81
C LEU A 126 21.35 -1.70 -9.78
N ILE A 127 21.78 -2.88 -9.33
CA ILE A 127 22.45 -3.88 -10.18
C ILE A 127 21.60 -4.24 -11.41
N PRO A 128 20.33 -4.69 -11.28
CA PRO A 128 19.51 -5.02 -12.44
C PRO A 128 19.21 -3.81 -13.33
N SER A 129 19.08 -2.61 -12.75
CA SER A 129 18.93 -1.37 -13.53
C SER A 129 20.17 -1.07 -14.39
N LEU A 130 21.37 -1.23 -13.83
CA LEU A 130 22.62 -1.04 -14.56
C LEU A 130 22.78 -2.07 -15.70
N LEU A 131 22.35 -3.33 -15.48
CA LEU A 131 22.32 -4.34 -16.53
C LEU A 131 21.42 -3.92 -17.71
N ILE A 132 20.23 -3.35 -17.43
CA ILE A 132 19.33 -2.84 -18.48
C ILE A 132 19.95 -1.67 -19.24
N VAL A 133 20.66 -0.77 -18.55
CA VAL A 133 21.37 0.34 -19.20
C VAL A 133 22.46 -0.20 -20.14
N TRP A 134 23.21 -1.22 -19.71
CA TRP A 134 24.31 -1.82 -20.45
C TRP A 134 23.87 -2.53 -21.74
N VAL A 135 22.68 -3.13 -21.76
CA VAL A 135 22.09 -3.80 -22.94
C VAL A 135 21.78 -2.81 -24.07
N ARG A 136 22.17 -3.15 -25.32
CA ARG A 136 21.76 -2.40 -26.51
C ARG A 136 20.41 -2.92 -27.00
N VAL A 137 19.40 -2.04 -27.01
CA VAL A 137 18.05 -2.42 -27.46
C VAL A 137 17.93 -2.21 -28.96
N LYS A 138 17.69 -3.30 -29.71
CA LYS A 138 17.41 -3.21 -31.15
C LYS A 138 15.93 -2.91 -31.36
N HIS A 139 15.65 -1.77 -31.98
CA HIS A 139 14.28 -1.33 -32.26
C HIS A 139 13.86 -1.65 -33.69
N ARG A 140 12.63 -2.14 -33.84
CA ARG A 140 11.95 -2.28 -35.13
C ARG A 140 11.36 -0.93 -35.57
N PRO A 141 11.08 -0.73 -36.88
CA PRO A 141 10.36 0.45 -37.35
C PRO A 141 9.01 0.58 -36.63
N LEU A 142 8.60 1.83 -36.36
CA LEU A 142 7.56 2.17 -35.40
C LEU A 142 6.23 1.42 -35.64
N LEU A 143 5.73 1.41 -36.88
CA LEU A 143 4.46 0.74 -37.24
C LEU A 143 4.52 -0.77 -37.02
N ARG A 144 5.60 -1.43 -37.49
CA ARG A 144 5.80 -2.86 -37.28
C ARG A 144 5.99 -3.20 -35.80
N LYS A 145 6.57 -2.29 -35.02
CA LYS A 145 6.73 -2.45 -33.57
C LYS A 145 5.39 -2.39 -32.86
N ILE A 146 4.54 -1.42 -33.20
CA ILE A 146 3.19 -1.29 -32.63
C ILE A 146 2.39 -2.56 -32.95
N ALA A 147 2.33 -2.98 -34.22
CA ALA A 147 1.60 -4.18 -34.60
C ALA A 147 2.05 -5.43 -33.83
N VAL A 148 3.36 -5.68 -33.77
CA VAL A 148 3.92 -6.83 -33.04
C VAL A 148 3.65 -6.75 -31.53
N ASN A 149 3.80 -5.57 -30.94
CA ASN A 149 3.54 -5.38 -29.52
C ASN A 149 2.05 -5.54 -29.20
N THR A 150 1.14 -5.01 -30.02
CA THR A 150 -0.30 -5.15 -29.84
C THR A 150 -0.70 -6.63 -29.90
N VAL A 151 -0.22 -7.39 -30.89
CA VAL A 151 -0.47 -8.84 -30.96
C VAL A 151 0.07 -9.56 -29.73
N ALA A 152 1.30 -9.25 -29.30
CA ALA A 152 1.90 -9.87 -28.12
C ALA A 152 1.14 -9.53 -26.82
N ILE A 153 0.71 -8.28 -26.65
CA ILE A 153 -0.08 -7.83 -25.49
C ILE A 153 -1.42 -8.55 -25.48
N THR A 154 -2.13 -8.58 -26.61
CA THR A 154 -3.42 -9.28 -26.74
C THR A 154 -3.25 -10.77 -26.45
N ALA A 155 -2.21 -11.42 -26.97
CA ALA A 155 -1.93 -12.82 -26.68
C ALA A 155 -1.66 -13.08 -25.18
N CYS A 156 -0.91 -12.20 -24.51
CA CYS A 156 -0.67 -12.29 -23.07
C CYS A 156 -1.96 -12.10 -22.26
N LEU A 157 -2.80 -11.13 -22.64
CA LEU A 157 -4.07 -10.87 -21.97
C LEU A 157 -5.05 -12.05 -22.15
N VAL A 158 -5.20 -12.55 -23.37
CA VAL A 158 -6.04 -13.73 -23.65
C VAL A 158 -5.50 -14.94 -22.89
N GLY A 159 -4.19 -15.19 -22.91
CA GLY A 159 -3.57 -16.27 -22.15
C GLY A 159 -3.83 -16.16 -20.64
N ALA A 160 -3.71 -14.96 -20.06
CA ALA A 160 -4.02 -14.74 -18.65
C ALA A 160 -5.51 -14.99 -18.35
N VAL A 161 -6.42 -14.55 -19.21
CA VAL A 161 -7.86 -14.79 -19.06
C VAL A 161 -8.20 -16.27 -19.14
N VAL A 162 -7.59 -17.01 -20.08
CA VAL A 162 -7.79 -18.47 -20.21
C VAL A 162 -7.28 -19.20 -18.98
N LEU A 163 -6.09 -18.85 -18.48
CA LEU A 163 -5.53 -19.45 -17.27
C LEU A 163 -6.39 -19.19 -16.04
N ILE A 164 -6.82 -17.94 -15.82
CA ILE A 164 -7.71 -17.58 -14.71
C ILE A 164 -9.08 -18.23 -14.89
N GLY A 165 -9.58 -18.31 -16.14
CA GLY A 165 -10.87 -18.91 -16.47
C GLY A 165 -10.91 -20.43 -16.26
N SER A 166 -9.77 -21.11 -16.32
CA SER A 166 -9.69 -22.56 -16.12
C SER A 166 -10.17 -23.01 -14.73
N ASP A 167 -10.02 -22.16 -13.70
CA ASP A 167 -10.53 -22.37 -12.35
C ASP A 167 -11.05 -21.05 -11.77
N PHE A 168 -12.03 -20.45 -12.45
CA PHE A 168 -12.59 -19.17 -12.06
C PHE A 168 -13.18 -19.18 -10.65
N GLY A 169 -13.74 -20.31 -10.20
CA GLY A 169 -14.29 -20.46 -8.86
C GLY A 169 -13.25 -20.22 -7.76
N SER A 170 -12.11 -20.88 -7.85
CA SER A 170 -11.05 -20.78 -6.84
C SER A 170 -10.32 -19.44 -6.88
N PHE A 171 -10.09 -18.88 -8.07
CA PHE A 171 -9.44 -17.57 -8.18
C PHE A 171 -10.37 -16.42 -7.76
N SER A 172 -11.68 -16.52 -8.04
CA SER A 172 -12.64 -15.50 -7.64
C SER A 172 -12.92 -15.49 -6.14
N SER A 173 -12.96 -16.66 -5.48
CA SER A 173 -13.09 -16.74 -4.02
C SER A 173 -11.86 -16.14 -3.33
N MET A 174 -10.66 -16.55 -3.74
CA MET A 174 -9.38 -16.00 -3.26
C MET A 174 -9.32 -14.48 -3.43
N TYR A 175 -9.74 -13.97 -4.58
CA TYR A 175 -9.77 -12.53 -4.84
C TYR A 175 -10.84 -11.79 -4.02
N ARG A 176 -11.98 -12.40 -3.70
CA ARG A 176 -13.02 -11.75 -2.88
C ARG A 176 -12.66 -11.72 -1.41
N GLU A 177 -12.04 -12.77 -0.89
CA GLU A 177 -11.78 -12.94 0.54
C GLU A 177 -10.38 -12.49 0.96
N HIS A 178 -9.37 -12.72 0.12
CA HIS A 178 -7.95 -12.50 0.46
C HIS A 178 -7.24 -11.50 -0.46
N ARG A 179 -7.96 -10.69 -1.23
CA ARG A 179 -7.34 -9.66 -2.10
C ARG A 179 -6.44 -8.71 -1.33
N SER A 180 -6.87 -8.23 -0.16
CA SER A 180 -6.11 -7.27 0.64
C SER A 180 -4.82 -7.88 1.19
N ASP A 181 -4.78 -9.19 1.48
CA ASP A 181 -3.59 -9.84 2.01
C ASP A 181 -2.66 -10.32 0.88
N ILE A 182 -3.20 -10.86 -0.21
CA ILE A 182 -2.40 -11.48 -1.28
C ILE A 182 -2.10 -10.47 -2.39
N MET A 183 -3.13 -9.94 -3.05
CA MET A 183 -2.96 -9.15 -4.27
C MET A 183 -2.35 -7.76 -4.03
N GLU A 184 -2.57 -7.18 -2.84
CA GLU A 184 -1.96 -5.89 -2.50
C GLU A 184 -0.46 -6.01 -2.16
N ARG A 185 0.10 -7.21 -2.00
CA ARG A 185 1.55 -7.42 -1.87
C ARG A 185 2.29 -7.51 -3.21
N LEU A 186 1.59 -7.33 -4.33
CA LEU A 186 2.16 -7.44 -5.66
C LEU A 186 2.92 -6.18 -6.07
N GLU A 187 4.22 -6.33 -6.25
CA GLU A 187 5.17 -5.28 -6.60
C GLU A 187 5.56 -5.35 -8.08
N PRO A 188 5.62 -4.23 -8.82
CA PRO A 188 5.46 -2.82 -8.43
C PRO A 188 4.03 -2.26 -8.58
N ILE A 189 3.02 -3.12 -8.76
CA ILE A 189 1.67 -2.69 -9.12
C ILE A 189 0.99 -1.91 -7.98
N THR A 190 1.11 -2.40 -6.74
CA THR A 190 0.45 -1.78 -5.60
C THR A 190 0.96 -0.38 -5.29
N PRO A 191 2.28 -0.12 -5.15
CA PRO A 191 2.76 1.24 -4.88
C PRO A 191 2.40 2.21 -6.01
N LEU A 192 2.47 1.75 -7.27
CA LEU A 192 2.13 2.57 -8.42
C LEU A 192 0.65 2.97 -8.39
N LYS A 193 -0.24 1.99 -8.20
CA LYS A 193 -1.69 2.22 -8.05
C LYS A 193 -1.98 3.16 -6.86
N SER A 194 -1.40 2.91 -5.70
CA SER A 194 -1.61 3.71 -4.49
C SER A 194 -1.13 5.15 -4.66
N THR A 195 -0.01 5.36 -5.38
CA THR A 195 0.51 6.70 -5.70
C THR A 195 -0.41 7.45 -6.66
N ILE A 196 -0.92 6.77 -7.70
CA ILE A 196 -1.90 7.37 -8.63
C ILE A 196 -3.19 7.74 -7.89
N GLN A 197 -3.67 6.86 -7.00
CA GLN A 197 -4.86 7.13 -6.18
C GLN A 197 -4.66 8.30 -5.22
N TYR A 198 -3.47 8.41 -4.60
CA TYR A 198 -3.09 9.54 -3.77
C TYR A 198 -3.14 10.84 -4.58
N ALA A 199 -2.45 10.90 -5.73
CA ALA A 199 -2.40 12.08 -6.57
C ALA A 199 -3.80 12.51 -7.06
N ALA A 200 -4.60 11.56 -7.52
CA ALA A 200 -5.98 11.84 -7.97
C ALA A 200 -6.88 12.37 -6.84
N SER A 201 -6.70 11.84 -5.62
CA SER A 201 -7.46 12.29 -4.45
C SER A 201 -7.03 13.67 -4.00
N ASN A 202 -5.72 13.95 -3.95
CA ASN A 202 -5.19 15.26 -3.59
C ASN A 202 -5.68 16.37 -4.54
N LEU A 203 -5.75 16.10 -5.84
CA LEU A 203 -6.32 17.02 -6.83
C LEU A 203 -7.82 17.28 -6.62
N LYS A 204 -8.57 16.30 -6.10
CA LYS A 204 -9.99 16.44 -5.78
C LYS A 204 -10.18 17.22 -4.47
N ASP A 205 -9.36 16.93 -3.47
CA ASP A 205 -9.42 17.55 -2.15
C ASP A 205 -9.09 19.05 -2.22
N ASN A 206 -8.16 19.48 -3.10
CA ASN A 206 -7.88 20.89 -3.37
C ASN A 206 -9.06 21.69 -3.97
N ARG A 207 -10.12 21.02 -4.44
CA ARG A 207 -11.33 21.67 -4.97
C ARG A 207 -12.46 21.75 -3.96
N VAL A 208 -12.27 21.20 -2.76
CA VAL A 208 -13.29 21.24 -1.70
C VAL A 208 -13.18 22.58 -0.98
N VAL A 209 -14.23 23.39 -1.10
CA VAL A 209 -14.35 24.63 -0.33
C VAL A 209 -14.61 24.24 1.13
N MET A 210 -13.82 24.80 2.06
CA MET A 210 -14.03 24.58 3.50
C MET A 210 -15.44 25.07 3.86
N GLN A 211 -16.31 24.15 4.26
CA GLN A 211 -17.61 24.51 4.79
C GLN A 211 -17.48 24.83 6.28
N PRO A 212 -18.02 25.96 6.75
CA PRO A 212 -18.05 26.26 8.17
C PRO A 212 -18.93 25.24 8.88
N LEU A 213 -18.41 24.64 9.95
CA LEU A 213 -19.13 23.73 10.83
C LEU A 213 -19.34 24.41 12.19
N GLY A 214 -20.44 24.08 12.88
CA GLY A 214 -20.71 24.63 14.22
C GLY A 214 -21.15 26.09 14.24
N LEU A 215 -21.85 26.56 13.20
CA LEU A 215 -22.44 27.91 13.15
C LEU A 215 -23.49 28.14 14.25
N ASP A 216 -24.04 27.07 14.79
CA ASP A 216 -24.98 27.01 15.91
C ASP A 216 -24.29 26.82 17.27
N ALA A 217 -22.98 26.60 17.29
CA ALA A 217 -22.23 26.38 18.53
C ALA A 217 -22.16 27.68 19.35
N LYS A 218 -22.83 27.69 20.50
CA LYS A 218 -22.75 28.77 21.49
C LYS A 218 -21.94 28.30 22.69
N GLN A 219 -20.94 29.09 23.10
CA GLN A 219 -20.20 28.83 24.33
C GLN A 219 -21.06 29.21 25.54
N THR A 220 -21.80 28.25 26.08
CA THR A 220 -22.41 28.35 27.42
C THR A 220 -21.41 27.85 28.45
N LEU A 221 -20.38 28.65 28.74
CA LEU A 221 -19.50 28.37 29.88
C LEU A 221 -20.30 28.62 31.17
N ALA A 222 -20.71 27.55 31.85
CA ALA A 222 -21.22 27.67 33.20
C ALA A 222 -20.12 28.28 34.09
N PRO A 223 -20.42 29.30 34.91
CA PRO A 223 -19.44 29.87 35.84
C PRO A 223 -18.90 28.77 36.75
N LEU A 224 -17.59 28.55 36.74
CA LEU A 224 -16.96 27.65 37.69
C LEU A 224 -17.06 28.24 39.11
N PRO A 225 -17.27 27.40 40.14
CA PRO A 225 -17.27 27.86 41.52
C PRO A 225 -16.00 28.65 41.83
N SER A 226 -16.14 29.78 42.53
CA SER A 226 -15.03 30.65 42.97
C SER A 226 -14.27 31.41 41.87
N GLY A 227 -14.86 31.63 40.69
CA GLY A 227 -14.27 32.51 39.65
C GLY A 227 -13.02 31.93 38.97
N LYS A 228 -12.77 30.62 39.11
CA LYS A 228 -11.62 29.95 38.48
C LYS A 228 -11.84 29.76 36.98
N LYS A 229 -10.76 29.83 36.20
CA LYS A 229 -10.79 29.57 34.75
C LYS A 229 -10.71 28.06 34.47
N LEU A 230 -11.43 27.57 33.46
CA LEU A 230 -11.30 26.20 32.97
C LEU A 230 -10.00 26.06 32.17
N LEU A 231 -9.12 25.14 32.57
CA LEU A 231 -7.95 24.74 31.77
C LEU A 231 -8.15 23.31 31.30
N ALA A 232 -8.35 23.12 30.01
CA ALA A 232 -8.38 21.80 29.38
C ALA A 232 -7.01 21.53 28.73
N VAL A 233 -6.35 20.46 29.15
CA VAL A 233 -5.12 19.96 28.52
C VAL A 233 -5.43 18.69 27.76
N ILE A 234 -5.17 18.67 26.46
CA ILE A 234 -5.37 17.50 25.60
C ILE A 234 -3.99 16.93 25.28
N VAL A 235 -3.76 15.68 25.68
CA VAL A 235 -2.53 14.94 25.37
C VAL A 235 -2.83 13.94 24.26
N VAL A 236 -2.23 14.15 23.08
CA VAL A 236 -2.36 13.26 21.92
C VAL A 236 -1.12 12.37 21.85
N GLY A 237 -1.27 11.09 22.15
CA GLY A 237 -0.19 10.12 22.00
C GLY A 237 0.03 9.72 20.54
N GLU A 238 1.25 9.31 20.20
CA GLU A 238 1.62 8.94 18.83
C GLU A 238 1.48 7.43 18.58
N THR A 239 2.36 6.61 19.17
CA THR A 239 2.44 5.15 18.91
C THR A 239 2.03 4.28 20.11
N ALA A 240 1.50 4.91 21.17
CA ALA A 240 1.08 4.21 22.38
C ALA A 240 -0.10 3.26 22.10
N ARG A 241 0.08 1.96 22.38
CA ARG A 241 -0.94 0.92 22.17
C ARG A 241 -1.49 0.42 23.49
N ALA A 242 -2.82 0.40 23.63
CA ALA A 242 -3.50 -0.06 24.84
C ALA A 242 -3.07 -1.47 25.30
N LYS A 243 -2.73 -2.38 24.37
CA LYS A 243 -2.26 -3.74 24.67
C LYS A 243 -0.98 -3.78 25.54
N ASN A 244 -0.16 -2.73 25.48
CA ASN A 244 1.13 -2.65 26.19
C ASN A 244 1.05 -1.77 27.45
N PHE A 245 -0.16 -1.39 27.88
CA PHE A 245 -0.38 -0.55 29.06
C PHE A 245 -0.80 -1.42 30.25
N SER A 246 -0.08 -1.32 31.37
CA SER A 246 -0.37 -2.09 32.58
C SER A 246 -1.76 -1.78 33.13
N LEU A 247 -2.23 -0.55 32.95
CA LEU A 247 -3.57 -0.08 33.30
C LEU A 247 -4.70 -0.85 32.60
N TYR A 248 -4.42 -1.46 31.45
CA TYR A 248 -5.36 -2.28 30.68
C TYR A 248 -5.06 -3.78 30.79
N GLY A 249 -4.27 -4.20 31.77
CA GLY A 249 -3.98 -5.62 32.05
C GLY A 249 -2.71 -6.18 31.40
N TYR A 250 -1.80 -5.32 30.93
CA TYR A 250 -0.48 -5.78 30.47
C TYR A 250 0.36 -6.30 31.65
N LYS A 251 1.07 -7.41 31.44
CA LYS A 251 1.79 -8.13 32.51
C LYS A 251 2.95 -7.34 33.12
N GLN A 252 3.61 -6.50 32.34
CA GLN A 252 4.70 -5.66 32.83
C GLN A 252 4.17 -4.29 33.26
N GLU A 253 4.74 -3.73 34.32
CA GLU A 253 4.34 -2.42 34.80
C GLU A 253 4.93 -1.31 33.93
N THR A 254 4.14 -0.81 32.97
CA THR A 254 4.56 0.24 32.03
C THR A 254 4.08 1.64 32.41
N ASN A 255 3.14 1.76 33.35
CA ASN A 255 2.55 3.04 33.75
C ASN A 255 2.47 3.23 35.29
N PRO A 256 3.59 3.10 36.04
CA PRO A 256 3.59 3.22 37.51
C PRO A 256 2.99 4.54 38.00
N GLU A 257 3.43 5.66 37.42
CA GLU A 257 3.01 7.01 37.84
C GLU A 257 1.52 7.29 37.63
N LEU A 258 0.92 6.72 36.58
CA LEU A 258 -0.50 6.92 36.26
C LEU A 258 -1.40 6.03 37.11
N LYS A 259 -0.95 4.82 37.46
CA LYS A 259 -1.68 3.89 38.34
C LYS A 259 -1.94 4.50 39.71
N ASN A 260 -1.01 5.30 40.22
CA ASN A 260 -1.15 5.98 41.51
C ASN A 260 -2.09 7.20 41.46
N ARG A 261 -2.46 7.68 40.26
CA ARG A 261 -3.20 8.94 40.08
C ARG A 261 -4.59 8.75 39.47
N ILE A 262 -4.87 7.60 38.85
CA ILE A 262 -6.13 7.35 38.12
C ILE A 262 -6.80 6.08 38.67
N SER A 263 -8.03 6.21 39.16
CA SER A 263 -8.79 5.14 39.81
C SER A 263 -9.61 4.27 38.85
N SER A 264 -9.88 4.72 37.62
CA SER A 264 -10.59 3.91 36.61
C SER A 264 -10.29 4.39 35.18
N PRO A 265 -9.45 3.69 34.40
CA PRO A 265 -9.23 4.03 33.01
C PRO A 265 -10.46 3.62 32.17
N SER A 266 -10.96 4.53 31.32
CA SER A 266 -12.07 4.23 30.41
C SER A 266 -11.65 3.23 29.33
N PRO A 267 -12.59 2.41 28.81
CA PRO A 267 -12.31 1.52 27.69
C PRO A 267 -11.94 2.34 26.44
N ILE A 268 -10.72 2.15 25.93
CA ILE A 268 -10.24 2.82 24.72
C ILE A 268 -10.49 1.92 23.52
N GLN A 269 -11.31 2.37 22.58
CA GLN A 269 -11.28 1.89 21.20
C GLN A 269 -10.48 2.90 20.37
N SER A 270 -9.36 2.45 19.79
CA SER A 270 -8.58 3.28 18.88
C SER A 270 -9.37 3.52 17.60
N VAL A 271 -9.65 4.77 17.27
CA VAL A 271 -10.16 5.18 15.96
C VAL A 271 -8.96 5.24 14.99
N ALA A 272 -8.57 4.06 14.51
CA ALA A 272 -7.55 3.78 13.49
C ALA A 272 -6.05 3.97 13.85
N ALA A 273 -5.23 3.04 13.34
CA ALA A 273 -3.77 2.98 13.41
C ALA A 273 -3.05 4.00 12.48
N GLN A 274 -3.75 5.06 12.07
CA GLN A 274 -3.22 6.19 11.32
C GLN A 274 -4.13 7.36 11.65
N ALA A 275 -3.52 8.51 11.95
CA ALA A 275 -4.15 9.74 12.43
C ALA A 275 -5.34 10.22 11.57
N ARG A 276 -6.51 9.62 11.80
CA ARG A 276 -7.84 10.18 11.51
C ARG A 276 -8.59 10.41 12.82
N LEU A 277 -7.93 11.09 13.74
CA LEU A 277 -8.55 11.86 14.81
C LEU A 277 -8.51 13.29 14.27
N PHE A 278 -9.51 13.80 13.56
CA PHE A 278 -10.76 14.34 14.08
C PHE A 278 -11.80 14.44 12.95
N GLN A 279 -12.43 13.33 12.57
CA GLN A 279 -13.62 13.41 11.72
C GLN A 279 -14.84 13.12 12.59
N CYS A 280 -15.51 14.20 12.99
CA CYS A 280 -16.75 14.15 13.75
C CYS A 280 -17.74 13.22 13.04
N PRO A 281 -18.37 12.23 13.73
CA PRO A 281 -19.36 11.34 13.12
C PRO A 281 -20.58 12.07 12.53
N ALA A 282 -20.78 13.34 12.89
CA ALA A 282 -21.84 14.18 12.35
C ALA A 282 -21.55 14.75 10.94
N CYS A 283 -20.38 14.48 10.35
CA CYS A 283 -19.96 15.05 9.07
C CYS A 283 -19.94 14.06 7.89
N SER A 284 -20.73 12.99 7.95
CA SER A 284 -21.06 12.22 6.73
C SER A 284 -22.24 12.87 6.01
N PRO A 285 -22.14 13.19 4.71
CA PRO A 285 -23.34 13.51 3.95
C PRO A 285 -24.23 12.27 3.94
N LEU A 286 -25.45 12.45 4.44
CA LEU A 286 -26.55 11.50 4.34
C LEU A 286 -26.76 11.10 2.88
N SER A 287 -26.16 10.00 2.46
CA SER A 287 -26.59 9.27 1.28
C SER A 287 -26.45 7.77 1.55
N HIS A 288 -27.24 7.26 2.48
CA HIS A 288 -27.90 5.96 2.47
C HIS A 288 -28.37 5.66 3.90
N ALA A 289 -29.53 6.22 4.26
CA ALA A 289 -30.28 5.76 5.40
C ALA A 289 -30.73 4.32 5.14
N ARG A 290 -30.14 3.35 5.83
CA ARG A 290 -30.79 2.08 6.15
C ARG A 290 -30.81 1.97 7.67
N ASN A 291 -32.04 1.95 8.19
CA ASN A 291 -32.41 1.86 9.60
C ASN A 291 -31.52 0.90 10.38
N ILE A 292 -30.76 1.43 11.33
CA ILE A 292 -30.26 0.69 12.49
C ILE A 292 -30.81 1.44 13.71
N PRO A 293 -31.70 0.83 14.53
CA PRO A 293 -32.23 1.49 15.71
C PRO A 293 -31.11 1.71 16.74
N ALA A 294 -31.01 2.94 17.23
CA ALA A 294 -30.03 3.33 18.24
C ALA A 294 -30.33 2.67 19.60
N PRO A 295 -29.33 2.13 20.32
CA PRO A 295 -29.53 1.69 21.69
C PRO A 295 -29.69 2.89 22.64
N ASN A 296 -30.81 2.90 23.37
CA ASN A 296 -31.10 3.87 24.43
C ASN A 296 -30.07 3.76 25.55
N PHE A 297 -29.15 4.72 25.64
CA PHE A 297 -28.38 4.96 26.87
C PHE A 297 -29.22 5.82 27.82
N ALA A 298 -30.03 5.16 28.64
CA ALA A 298 -30.67 5.77 29.80
C ALA A 298 -29.63 5.99 30.91
N VAL A 299 -29.26 7.25 31.15
CA VAL A 299 -28.48 7.65 32.32
C VAL A 299 -29.41 7.60 33.54
N ARG A 300 -29.36 6.49 34.27
CA ARG A 300 -30.02 6.36 35.58
C ARG A 300 -29.16 7.12 36.59
N LYS A 301 -29.68 8.25 37.11
CA LYS A 301 -29.12 8.93 38.28
C LYS A 301 -29.36 8.06 39.52
N THR A 302 -28.30 7.66 40.18
CA THR A 302 -28.22 7.37 41.62
C THR A 302 -26.91 7.94 42.12
#